data_AF-A0A6N3DGF3-F1
#
_entry.id   AF-A0A6N3DGF3-F1
#
_cell.length_a   1.000
_cell.length_b   1.000
_cell.length_c   1.000
_cell.angle_alpha   90.00
_cell.angle_beta   90.00
_cell.angle_gamma   90.00
#
_symmetry.space_group_name_H-M   'P 1'
#
loop_
_entity.id
_entity.type
_entity.pdbx_description
1 polymer ?
#
loop_
_entity_poly.entity_id
_entity_poly.type
_entity_poly.pdbx_seq_one_letter_code
_entity_poly.pdbx_strand_id
1 'polypeptide(L)' 'MSQAELARRTGIRPATINEMYWEFAERVNLEHIDLICKALGCRIEDFMEVVYENNDEKIN' A
#
# COMPACT_ATOMS: atom_id res chain seq x y z
N MET A 1 -8.62 -9.49 -6.38
CA MET A 1 -8.04 -10.28 -5.27
C MET A 1 -8.61 -9.77 -3.96
N SER A 2 -9.00 -10.63 -3.01
CA SER A 2 -9.51 -10.16 -1.71
C SER A 2 -8.36 -9.86 -0.75
N GLN A 3 -8.57 -9.02 0.28
CA GLN A 3 -7.56 -8.75 1.32
C GLN A 3 -7.10 -10.04 2.03
N ALA A 4 -8.02 -10.98 2.26
CA ALA A 4 -7.71 -12.29 2.85
C ALA A 4 -6.80 -13.14 1.95
N GLU A 5 -6.99 -13.09 0.63
CA GLU A 5 -6.10 -13.77 -0.32
C GLU A 5 -4.73 -13.09 -0.39
N LEU A 6 -4.69 -11.75 -0.41
CA LEU A 6 -3.45 -11.00 -0.39
C LEU A 6 -2.62 -11.34 0.85
N ALA A 7 -3.25 -11.38 2.04
CA ALA A 7 -2.59 -11.76 3.29
C ALA A 7 -1.97 -13.16 3.25
N ARG A 8 -2.66 -14.14 2.67
CA ARG A 8 -2.11 -15.49 2.49
C ARG A 8 -0.90 -15.50 1.56
N ARG A 9 -0.97 -14.75 0.46
CA ARG A 9 0.10 -14.71 -0.56
C ARG A 9 1.34 -13.98 -0.10
N THR A 10 1.20 -12.93 0.71
CA THR A 10 2.31 -12.11 1.19
C THR A 10 2.83 -12.55 2.56
N GLY A 11 2.07 -13.33 3.32
CA GLY A 11 2.38 -13.67 4.71
C GLY A 11 2.16 -12.51 5.69
N ILE A 12 1.68 -11.36 5.21
CA ILE A 12 1.38 -10.19 6.04
C ILE A 12 0.07 -10.45 6.79
N ARG A 13 0.02 -10.06 8.07
CA ARG A 13 -1.19 -10.22 8.90
C ARG A 13 -2.37 -9.48 8.24
N PRO A 14 -3.58 -10.09 8.20
CA PRO A 14 -4.76 -9.44 7.61
C PRO A 14 -5.05 -8.06 8.22
N ALA A 15 -4.86 -7.88 9.53
CA ALA A 15 -5.04 -6.60 10.20
C ALA A 15 -4.10 -5.52 9.65
N THR A 16 -2.83 -5.85 9.39
CA THR A 16 -1.87 -4.91 8.83
C THR A 16 -2.22 -4.54 7.39
N ILE A 17 -2.66 -5.49 6.55
CA ILE A 17 -3.18 -5.17 5.21
C ILE A 17 -4.41 -4.28 5.29
N ASN A 18 -5.29 -4.53 6.26
CA ASN A 18 -6.49 -3.73 6.47
C ASN A 18 -6.15 -2.29 6.87
N GLU A 19 -5.22 -2.10 7.81
CA GLU A 19 -4.72 -0.78 8.23
C GLU A 19 -4.06 -0.02 7.07
N MET A 20 -3.23 -0.69 6.25
CA MET A 20 -2.64 -0.05 5.06
C MET A 20 -3.71 0.35 4.04
N TYR A 21 -4.69 -0.51 3.79
CA TYR A 21 -5.74 -0.26 2.80
C TYR A 21 -6.65 0.91 3.19
N TRP A 22 -6.94 1.06 4.48
CA TRP A 22 -7.74 2.15 5.01
C TRP A 22 -6.90 3.37 5.43
N GLU A 23 -5.62 3.40 5.07
CA GLU A 23 -4.69 4.50 5.39
C GLU A 23 -4.59 4.82 6.89
N PHE A 24 -4.88 3.84 7.75
CA PHE A 24 -4.74 3.95 9.20
C PHE A 24 -3.35 3.56 9.70
N ALA A 25 -2.50 3.00 8.82
CA ALA A 25 -1.14 2.64 9.17
C ALA A 25 -0.27 3.90 9.35
N GLU A 26 0.14 4.20 10.59
CA GLU A 26 1.10 5.29 10.87
C GLU A 26 2.50 5.04 10.28
N ARG A 27 2.84 3.76 10.07
CA ARG A 27 4.14 3.33 9.54
C ARG A 27 3.93 2.16 8.59
N VAL A 28 4.65 2.17 7.47
CA VAL A 28 4.69 1.05 6.52
C VAL A 28 6.09 0.46 6.46
N ASN A 29 6.16 -0.88 6.48
CA ASN A 29 7.41 -1.60 6.28
C ASN A 29 7.68 -1.73 4.77
N LEU A 30 8.82 -1.27 4.28
CA LEU A 30 9.20 -1.36 2.87
C LEU A 30 9.21 -2.80 2.33
N GLU A 31 9.54 -3.79 3.16
CA GLU A 31 9.47 -5.20 2.77
C GLU A 31 8.02 -5.65 2.53
N HIS A 32 7.07 -5.15 3.32
CA HIS A 32 5.65 -5.42 3.08
C HIS A 32 5.17 -4.80 1.76
N ILE A 33 5.63 -3.59 1.46
CA ILE A 33 5.33 -2.91 0.19
C ILE A 33 5.83 -3.75 -0.99
N ASP A 34 7.10 -4.20 -0.94
CA ASP A 34 7.69 -5.05 -1.96
C ASP A 34 6.92 -6.37 -2.15
N LEU A 35 6.55 -7.05 -1.06
CA LEU A 35 5.76 -8.28 -1.11
C LEU A 35 4.37 -8.07 -1.71
N ILE A 36 3.70 -6.97 -1.35
CA ILE A 36 2.39 -6.60 -1.91
C ILE A 36 2.51 -6.30 -3.41
N CYS A 37 3.50 -5.49 -3.81
CA CYS A 37 3.74 -5.14 -5.21
C CYS A 37 4.00 -6.41 -6.05
N LYS A 38 4.84 -7.33 -5.56
CA LYS A 38 5.10 -8.63 -6.20
C LYS A 38 3.84 -9.49 -6.29
N ALA A 39 3.02 -9.54 -5.24
CA ALA A 39 1.80 -10.33 -5.24
C ALA A 39 0.73 -9.76 -6.20
N LEU A 40 0.62 -8.44 -6.29
CA LEU A 40 -0.31 -7.75 -7.18
C LEU A 40 0.21 -7.62 -8.62
N GLY A 41 1.52 -7.77 -8.83
CA GLY A 41 2.15 -7.51 -10.13
C GLY A 41 2.14 -6.03 -10.50
N CYS A 42 2.22 -5.14 -9.51
CA CYS A 42 2.20 -3.69 -9.70
C CYS A 42 3.53 -3.06 -9.30
N ARG A 43 3.73 -1.81 -9.72
CA ARG A 43 4.87 -1.01 -9.30
C ARG A 43 4.50 -0.22 -8.04
N ILE A 44 5.50 0.33 -7.35
CA ILE A 44 5.28 1.07 -6.10
C ILE A 44 4.47 2.36 -6.34
N GLU A 45 4.66 3.00 -7.49
CA GLU A 45 3.91 4.17 -7.94
C GLU A 45 2.43 3.88 -8.24
N ASP A 46 2.06 2.61 -8.44
CA ASP A 46 0.67 2.19 -8.58
C ASP A 46 0.04 1.89 -7.19
N PHE A 47 0.85 1.84 -6.12
CA PHE A 47 0.45 1.50 -4.75
C PHE A 47 0.50 2.69 -3.77
N MET A 48 1.45 3.62 -3.94
CA MET A 48 1.65 4.77 -3.07
C MET A 48 1.98 6.04 -3.85
N GLU A 49 1.50 7.17 -3.36
CA GLU A 49 1.88 8.50 -3.81
C GLU A 49 2.48 9.32 -2.66
N VAL A 50 3.39 10.23 -3.02
CA VAL A 50 3.96 11.20 -2.06
C VAL A 50 3.16 12.48 -2.16
N VAL A 51 2.43 12.82 -1.10
CA VAL A 51 1.65 14.05 -1.00
C VAL A 51 2.47 15.10 -0.24
N TYR A 52 2.61 16.29 -0.83
CA TYR A 52 3.23 17.43 -0.18
C TYR A 52 2.13 18.40 0.27
N GLU A 53 2.10 18.74 1.56
CA GLU A 53 1.28 19.86 2.02
C GLU A 53 1.81 21.12 1.30
N ASN A 54 1.00 21.68 0.40
CA ASN A 54 1.17 22.94 -0.37
C ASN A 54 1.49 22.89 -1.88
N ASN A 55 1.22 21.81 -2.63
CA ASN A 55 1.35 21.84 -4.11
C ASN A 55 0.07 21.49 -4.92
N ASP A 56 -1.11 21.56 -4.29
CA ASP A 56 -2.40 21.54 -5.00
C ASP A 56 -2.79 22.91 -5.61
N GLU A 57 -1.84 23.82 -5.83
CA GLU A 57 -2.04 24.88 -6.83
C GLU A 57 -1.88 24.29 -8.22
N LYS A 58 -2.97 23.65 -8.66
CA LYS A 58 -3.40 23.40 -10.04
C LYS A 58 -2.28 23.17 -11.06
N ILE A 59 -2.10 21.91 -11.45
CA ILE A 59 -1.66 21.61 -12.82
C ILE A 59 -2.85 21.06 -13.60
N ASN A 60 -3.53 22.01 -14.25
CA ASN A 60 -4.56 21.93 -15.30
C ASN A 60 -5.94 21.36 -14.94
#